data_AF-A0A8H6SXY4-F1
#
_entry.id   AF-A0A8H6SXY4-F1
#
_cell.length_a   1.000
_cell.length_b   1.000
_cell.length_c   1.000
_cell.angle_alpha   90.00
_cell.angle_beta   90.00
_cell.angle_gamma   90.00
#
_symmetry.space_group_name_H-M   'P 1'
#
loop_
_entity.id
_entity.type
_entity.pdbx_description
1 polymer ?
#
loop_
_entity_poly.entity_id
_entity_poly.type
_entity_poly.pdbx_seq_one_letter_code
_entity_poly.pdbx_strand_id
1 'polypeptide(L)'
;MPEYKPYPWPWAYPSILPPEPSIEEQHAASFRLPAKSWLHEDWEEDEDSSSDYSPSQNSEYSGTSDVSSNSDSDEEMTDVSEYKAELDAILRANRVHLTPGNSSWEERREDLPRKIALLVEEERKATVAYDADEIAALVTKFYELLVEMGHWEASDVLYPPHIDPPLDLQLARELGHSDSVLEIMQKLPYVRKMVARQERKLILARSYLADYTDESDLRESRRTHIYAADNSPLLDPWVLPLIFSGRDGSSVMLDTKLGVVRVVVNDGFYMDDDIVEYLRHGHLDQSNIEKAHEEKYRRVPTVPAAHYFKELIFAYHSLSRLPIIEPDKSDPHFMPQQYHQSLTWYYESERRQKTALLALYGQHGWPDRWHRDAFLEQWTEEKRAIDTWARGEMEGSGN
;
A
#
# COMPACT_ATOMS: atom_id res chain seq x y z
N MET A 1 -37.24 5.92 43.21
CA MET A 1 -36.18 5.83 42.18
C MET A 1 -35.30 7.05 42.33
N PRO A 2 -34.00 6.91 42.63
CA PRO A 2 -33.11 8.06 42.72
C PRO A 2 -32.50 8.41 41.35
N GLU A 3 -32.50 9.71 41.02
CA GLU A 3 -31.87 10.29 39.85
C GLU A 3 -30.34 10.15 39.91
N TYR A 4 -29.75 9.58 38.86
CA TYR A 4 -28.31 9.53 38.67
C TYR A 4 -27.83 10.85 38.06
N LYS A 5 -27.01 11.60 38.78
CA LYS A 5 -26.20 12.69 38.21
C LYS A 5 -24.75 12.20 38.09
N PRO A 6 -24.10 12.31 36.92
CA PRO A 6 -22.69 11.97 36.80
C PRO A 6 -21.82 13.05 37.47
N TYR A 7 -20.89 12.61 38.31
CA TYR A 7 -19.81 13.45 38.85
C TYR A 7 -18.73 13.66 37.78
N PRO A 8 -18.14 14.86 37.67
CA PRO A 8 -17.04 15.13 36.75
C PRO A 8 -15.71 14.56 37.28
N TRP A 9 -14.89 14.05 36.37
CA TRP A 9 -13.58 13.44 36.66
C TRP A 9 -12.53 14.49 37.07
N PRO A 10 -11.60 14.18 37.99
CA PRO A 10 -10.68 15.14 38.60
C PRO A 10 -9.49 15.61 37.73
N TRP A 11 -9.45 15.31 36.43
CA TRP A 11 -8.36 15.72 35.53
C TRP A 11 -8.82 16.37 34.22
N ALA A 12 -10.04 16.91 34.18
CA ALA A 12 -10.46 17.73 33.03
C ALA A 12 -9.59 19.00 32.98
N TYR A 13 -8.74 19.11 31.96
CA TYR A 13 -8.05 20.35 31.63
C TYR A 13 -9.08 21.46 31.43
N PRO A 14 -8.82 22.71 31.89
CA PRO A 14 -9.68 23.83 31.56
C PRO A 14 -9.70 24.00 30.04
N SER A 15 -10.88 23.85 29.43
CA SER A 15 -11.10 24.08 28.01
C SER A 15 -10.71 25.50 27.65
N ILE A 16 -9.50 25.69 27.15
CA ILE A 16 -9.11 26.83 26.33
C ILE A 16 -9.25 26.36 24.89
N LEU A 17 -10.49 26.05 24.49
CA LEU A 17 -10.81 25.99 23.08
C LEU A 17 -11.05 27.45 22.64
N PRO A 18 -10.46 27.91 21.53
CA PRO A 18 -10.91 29.14 20.90
C PRO A 18 -12.41 29.02 20.61
N PRO A 19 -13.16 30.13 20.59
CA PRO A 19 -14.58 30.11 20.28
C PRO A 19 -14.80 29.34 18.97
N GLU A 20 -15.78 28.43 18.96
CA GLU A 20 -16.18 27.77 17.73
C GLU A 20 -16.47 28.84 16.67
N PRO A 21 -15.89 28.74 15.47
CA PRO A 21 -16.21 29.67 14.39
C PRO A 21 -17.70 29.62 14.13
N SER A 22 -18.28 30.78 13.87
CA SER A 22 -19.70 30.92 13.58
C SER A 22 -20.09 30.00 12.41
N ILE A 23 -21.37 29.58 12.35
CA ILE A 23 -21.90 28.79 11.23
C ILE A 23 -21.60 29.50 9.89
N GLU A 24 -21.53 30.83 9.86
CA GLU A 24 -21.15 31.60 8.67
C GLU A 24 -19.67 31.44 8.28
N GLU A 25 -18.75 31.33 9.25
CA GLU A 25 -17.31 31.07 9.01
C GLU A 25 -17.04 29.62 8.58
N GLN A 26 -17.79 28.66 9.11
CA GLN A 26 -17.72 27.25 8.69
C GLN A 26 -18.20 27.07 7.24
N HIS A 27 -19.19 27.86 6.82
CA HIS A 27 -19.66 27.89 5.44
C HIS A 27 -18.72 28.67 4.50
N ALA A 28 -17.95 29.64 5.01
CA ALA A 28 -16.94 30.37 4.22
C ALA A 28 -15.66 29.54 3.97
N ALA A 29 -15.33 28.60 4.85
CA ALA A 29 -14.18 27.68 4.69
C ALA A 29 -14.52 26.40 3.88
N SER A 30 -15.76 26.23 3.42
CA SER A 30 -16.12 25.18 2.47
C SER A 30 -15.49 25.47 1.11
N PHE A 31 -14.27 24.98 0.90
CA PHE A 31 -13.74 24.75 -0.44
C PHE A 31 -14.75 23.86 -1.18
N ARG A 32 -15.57 24.47 -2.05
CA ARG A 32 -16.35 23.71 -3.02
C ARG A 32 -15.36 23.18 -4.05
N LEU A 33 -14.84 21.98 -3.80
CA LEU A 33 -14.28 21.18 -4.88
C LEU A 33 -15.38 21.09 -5.97
N PRO A 34 -15.04 21.32 -7.25
CA PRO A 34 -16.03 21.24 -8.32
C PRO A 34 -16.68 19.86 -8.27
N ALA A 35 -18.03 19.84 -8.16
CA ALA A 35 -18.88 18.65 -8.05
C ALA A 35 -18.94 17.83 -9.34
N LYS A 36 -17.80 17.60 -9.98
CA LYS A 36 -17.63 16.64 -11.07
C LYS A 36 -16.66 15.59 -10.58
N SER A 37 -17.19 14.42 -10.22
CA SER A 37 -16.40 13.20 -10.14
C SER A 37 -15.86 12.91 -11.54
N TRP A 38 -14.62 13.28 -11.81
CA TRP A 38 -13.93 13.06 -13.09
C TRP A 38 -13.51 11.58 -13.32
N LEU A 39 -14.10 10.64 -12.58
CA LEU A 39 -13.72 9.22 -12.59
C LEU A 39 -14.87 8.26 -12.96
N HIS A 40 -15.99 8.77 -13.46
CA HIS A 40 -17.01 7.93 -14.08
C HIS A 40 -16.78 7.66 -15.58
N GLU A 41 -15.69 8.17 -16.18
CA GLU A 41 -15.47 8.05 -17.64
C GLU A 41 -14.51 6.93 -18.10
N ASP A 42 -13.76 6.23 -17.23
CA ASP A 42 -12.79 5.21 -17.70
C ASP A 42 -12.81 3.87 -16.92
N TRP A 43 -13.91 3.54 -16.23
CA TRP A 43 -14.19 2.15 -15.82
C TRP A 43 -15.30 1.57 -16.71
N GLU A 44 -15.29 1.89 -18.00
CA GLU A 44 -15.95 1.01 -18.97
C GLU A 44 -15.22 -0.32 -18.87
N GLU A 45 -15.89 -1.30 -18.26
CA GLU A 45 -15.64 -2.70 -18.52
C GLU A 45 -15.58 -2.81 -20.05
N ASP A 46 -14.38 -3.03 -20.61
CA ASP A 46 -14.20 -3.33 -22.03
C ASP A 46 -14.89 -4.68 -22.32
N GLU A 47 -16.22 -4.69 -22.33
CA GLU A 47 -17.01 -5.61 -23.12
C GLU A 47 -16.78 -5.20 -24.59
N ASP A 48 -16.20 -6.12 -25.36
CA ASP A 48 -15.84 -6.00 -26.79
C ASP A 48 -14.47 -5.40 -27.13
N SER A 49 -13.42 -6.22 -26.98
CA SER A 49 -12.25 -6.12 -27.86
C SER A 49 -11.95 -7.44 -28.56
N SER A 50 -12.84 -7.83 -29.47
CA SER A 50 -12.45 -8.63 -30.64
C SER A 50 -11.81 -7.68 -31.64
N SER A 51 -10.49 -7.73 -31.82
CA SER A 51 -9.90 -7.20 -33.06
C SER A 51 -8.71 -8.05 -33.51
N ASP A 52 -8.85 -8.50 -34.74
CA ASP A 52 -7.89 -9.24 -35.53
C ASP A 52 -6.55 -8.50 -35.61
N TYR A 53 -5.50 -9.09 -35.06
CA TYR A 53 -4.13 -8.65 -35.34
C TYR A 53 -3.51 -9.55 -36.41
N SER A 54 -3.45 -9.04 -37.65
CA SER A 54 -2.60 -9.58 -38.71
C SER A 54 -1.24 -8.86 -38.71
N PRO A 55 -0.11 -9.58 -38.82
CA PRO A 55 1.22 -8.97 -38.70
C PRO A 55 1.67 -8.35 -40.02
N SER A 56 2.10 -7.10 -39.99
CA SER A 56 2.84 -6.46 -41.09
C SER A 56 4.35 -6.48 -40.83
N GLN A 57 5.08 -6.64 -41.92
CA GLN A 57 6.49 -6.98 -42.01
C GLN A 57 7.43 -5.78 -41.79
N ASN A 58 8.62 -6.12 -41.28
CA ASN A 58 9.95 -5.55 -41.56
C ASN A 58 10.15 -4.03 -41.50
N SER A 59 10.95 -3.59 -40.53
CA SER A 59 12.04 -2.66 -40.84
C SER A 59 13.29 -3.01 -40.05
N GLU A 60 14.38 -3.26 -40.79
CA GLU A 60 15.72 -3.42 -40.28
C GLU A 60 16.22 -2.05 -39.77
N TYR A 61 16.60 -1.98 -38.50
CA TYR A 61 17.38 -0.86 -37.98
C TYR A 61 18.62 -1.42 -37.27
N SER A 62 19.75 -1.33 -37.96
CA SER A 62 21.07 -1.61 -37.41
C SER A 62 21.59 -0.33 -36.75
N GLY A 63 21.69 -0.34 -35.42
CA GLY A 63 22.33 0.71 -34.64
C GLY A 63 23.22 0.08 -33.58
N THR A 64 24.52 0.08 -33.82
CA THR A 64 25.55 -0.33 -32.87
C THR A 64 25.77 0.77 -31.83
N SER A 65 25.62 0.46 -30.54
CA SER A 65 26.08 1.32 -29.45
C SER A 65 26.98 0.53 -28.51
N ASP A 66 28.26 0.88 -28.50
CA ASP A 66 29.22 0.53 -27.46
C ASP A 66 28.82 1.24 -26.17
N VAL A 67 28.49 0.48 -25.12
CA VAL A 67 28.30 1.00 -23.76
C VAL A 67 29.38 0.39 -22.88
N SER A 68 30.28 1.25 -22.41
CA SER A 68 31.36 0.92 -21.49
C SER A 68 30.80 0.65 -20.10
N SER A 69 31.10 -0.54 -19.59
CA SER A 69 30.76 -1.01 -18.25
C SER A 69 31.68 -0.33 -17.23
N ASN A 70 31.12 0.48 -16.34
CA ASN A 70 31.79 0.86 -15.09
C ASN A 70 31.22 -0.02 -13.98
N SER A 71 32.11 -0.85 -13.43
CA SER A 71 31.94 -1.59 -12.20
C SER A 71 32.17 -0.68 -10.98
N ASP A 72 31.78 -1.21 -9.82
CA ASP A 72 32.19 -0.83 -8.46
C ASP A 72 31.18 0.03 -7.68
N SER A 73 30.25 -0.66 -7.01
CA SER A 73 29.70 -0.24 -5.73
C SER A 73 29.27 -1.47 -4.91
N ASP A 74 30.27 -2.26 -4.47
CA ASP A 74 30.11 -3.22 -3.38
C ASP A 74 30.16 -2.45 -2.04
N GLU A 75 29.07 -1.79 -1.67
CA GLU A 75 28.91 -1.23 -0.32
C GLU A 75 28.03 -2.15 0.54
N GLU A 76 28.71 -2.83 1.47
CA GLU A 76 28.25 -3.29 2.79
C GLU A 76 26.74 -3.54 2.96
N MET A 77 26.27 -4.75 2.59
CA MET A 77 25.16 -5.38 3.30
C MET A 77 25.64 -5.83 4.70
N THR A 78 25.70 -4.88 5.64
CA THR A 78 25.90 -5.20 7.06
C THR A 78 24.73 -6.03 7.58
N ASP A 79 25.07 -7.26 7.94
CA ASP A 79 24.44 -8.22 8.85
C ASP A 79 22.91 -8.25 8.95
N VAL A 80 22.29 -8.89 7.95
CA VAL A 80 20.88 -9.34 7.96
C VAL A 80 20.52 -10.16 9.21
N SER A 81 21.48 -10.78 9.90
CA SER A 81 21.22 -11.60 11.09
C SER A 81 21.00 -10.77 12.36
N GLU A 82 21.68 -9.63 12.50
CA GLU A 82 21.47 -8.70 13.62
C GLU A 82 20.08 -8.06 13.53
N TYR A 83 19.69 -7.67 12.32
CA TYR A 83 18.36 -7.11 12.03
C TYR A 83 17.22 -8.11 12.31
N LYS A 84 17.38 -9.38 11.93
CA LYS A 84 16.39 -10.43 12.20
C LYS A 84 16.19 -10.67 13.71
N ALA A 85 17.24 -10.56 14.51
CA ALA A 85 17.15 -10.73 15.96
C ALA A 85 16.37 -9.58 16.63
N GLU A 86 16.55 -8.36 16.15
CA GLU A 86 15.79 -7.19 16.60
C GLU A 86 14.30 -7.29 16.19
N LEU A 87 14.02 -7.75 14.97
CA LEU A 87 12.67 -8.01 14.47
C LEU A 87 11.93 -9.03 15.32
N ASP A 88 12.57 -10.18 15.61
CA ASP A 88 11.98 -11.21 16.47
C ASP A 88 11.73 -10.68 17.89
N ALA A 89 12.51 -9.71 18.38
CA ALA A 89 12.28 -9.06 19.67
C ALA A 89 11.03 -8.16 19.64
N ILE A 90 10.87 -7.32 18.61
CA ILE A 90 9.71 -6.43 18.43
C ILE A 90 8.42 -7.25 18.24
N LEU A 91 8.44 -8.27 17.38
CA LEU A 91 7.27 -9.13 17.13
C LEU A 91 6.88 -9.93 18.37
N ARG A 92 7.86 -10.42 19.16
CA ARG A 92 7.57 -11.07 20.45
C ARG A 92 6.97 -10.11 21.47
N ALA A 93 7.44 -8.86 21.53
CA ALA A 93 6.83 -7.85 22.40
C ALA A 93 5.36 -7.58 22.03
N ASN A 94 5.05 -7.52 20.73
CA ASN A 94 3.70 -7.25 20.25
C ASN A 94 2.75 -8.46 20.37
N ARG A 95 3.23 -9.71 20.16
CA ARG A 95 2.40 -10.93 20.27
C ARG A 95 1.92 -11.25 21.70
N VAL A 96 2.64 -10.81 22.73
CA VAL A 96 2.27 -11.06 24.14
C VAL A 96 0.99 -10.30 24.54
N HIS A 97 0.50 -9.35 23.73
CA HIS A 97 -0.59 -8.46 24.12
C HIS A 97 -2.01 -8.88 23.69
N LEU A 98 -2.18 -10.00 22.99
CA LEU A 98 -3.49 -10.38 22.44
C LEU A 98 -3.97 -11.80 22.80
N THR A 99 -3.31 -12.53 23.71
CA THR A 99 -3.93 -13.76 24.23
C THR A 99 -5.18 -13.39 25.06
N PRO A 100 -6.37 -13.88 24.70
CA PRO A 100 -7.60 -13.63 25.44
C PRO A 100 -7.60 -14.45 26.74
N GLY A 101 -6.75 -14.05 27.68
CA GLY A 101 -6.76 -14.55 29.05
C GLY A 101 -7.87 -13.88 29.86
N ASN A 102 -8.47 -14.65 30.76
CA ASN A 102 -9.51 -14.26 31.73
C ASN A 102 -9.10 -13.15 32.74
N SER A 103 -8.19 -12.24 32.38
CA SER A 103 -7.81 -11.10 33.24
C SER A 103 -9.05 -10.24 33.49
N SER A 104 -9.35 -9.98 34.75
CA SER A 104 -10.42 -9.04 35.16
C SER A 104 -10.23 -7.70 34.46
N TRP A 105 -11.32 -7.03 34.07
CA TRP A 105 -11.31 -5.66 33.54
C TRP A 105 -10.56 -4.67 34.46
N GLU A 106 -10.45 -4.98 35.75
CA GLU A 106 -9.72 -4.18 36.75
C GLU A 106 -8.19 -4.28 36.57
N GLU A 107 -7.65 -5.48 36.28
CA GLU A 107 -6.23 -5.66 35.97
C GLU A 107 -5.84 -4.97 34.65
N ARG A 108 -6.73 -5.00 33.65
CA ARG A 108 -6.52 -4.28 32.38
C ARG A 108 -6.52 -2.76 32.56
N ARG A 109 -7.23 -2.25 33.56
CA ARG A 109 -7.35 -0.81 33.84
C ARG A 109 -6.12 -0.26 34.58
N GLU A 110 -5.54 -1.02 35.50
CA GLU A 110 -4.33 -0.58 36.23
C GLU A 110 -3.09 -0.54 35.31
N ASP A 111 -3.01 -1.40 34.31
CA ASP A 111 -1.89 -1.44 33.35
C ASP A 111 -2.05 -0.42 32.20
N LEU A 112 -3.24 0.16 32.01
CA LEU A 112 -3.54 1.07 30.89
C LEU A 112 -2.65 2.33 30.86
N PRO A 113 -2.42 3.06 31.98
CA PRO A 113 -1.53 4.23 31.96
C PRO A 113 -0.09 3.86 31.57
N ARG A 114 0.38 2.68 31.97
CA ARG A 114 1.71 2.18 31.61
C ARG A 114 1.80 1.86 30.13
N LYS A 115 0.78 1.20 29.56
CA LYS A 115 0.70 0.93 28.12
C LYS A 115 0.66 2.22 27.30
N ILE A 116 -0.14 3.20 27.72
CA ILE A 116 -0.19 4.52 27.07
C ILE A 116 1.20 5.19 27.12
N ALA A 117 1.88 5.17 28.27
CA ALA A 117 3.21 5.77 28.39
C ALA A 117 4.25 5.09 27.48
N LEU A 118 4.19 3.76 27.32
CA LEU A 118 5.06 3.02 26.41
C LEU A 118 4.77 3.39 24.94
N LEU A 119 3.49 3.41 24.54
CA LEU A 119 3.09 3.81 23.18
C LEU A 119 3.52 5.24 22.86
N VAL A 120 3.34 6.18 23.80
CA VAL A 120 3.76 7.58 23.62
C VAL A 120 5.28 7.69 23.47
N GLU A 121 6.06 6.92 24.23
CA GLU A 121 7.53 6.93 24.09
C GLU A 121 7.99 6.27 22.79
N GLU A 122 7.32 5.20 22.33
CA GLU A 122 7.56 4.60 21.02
C GLU A 122 7.23 5.56 19.87
N GLU A 123 6.08 6.24 19.93
CA GLU A 123 5.72 7.29 18.97
C GLU A 123 6.73 8.43 18.98
N ARG A 124 7.20 8.85 20.16
CA ARG A 124 8.22 9.90 20.27
C ARG A 124 9.53 9.48 19.63
N LYS A 125 9.97 8.23 19.86
CA LYS A 125 11.18 7.68 19.24
C LYS A 125 11.03 7.59 17.72
N ALA A 126 9.89 7.11 17.22
CA ALA A 126 9.61 7.04 15.79
C ALA A 126 9.61 8.43 15.15
N THR A 127 9.01 9.43 15.81
CA THR A 127 8.98 10.82 15.33
C THR A 127 10.39 11.42 15.24
N VAL A 128 11.24 11.17 16.24
CA VAL A 128 12.64 11.66 16.23
C VAL A 128 13.48 10.93 15.18
N ALA A 129 13.13 9.67 14.87
CA ALA A 129 13.80 8.86 13.86
C ALA A 129 13.27 9.08 12.44
N TYR A 130 12.23 9.89 12.24
CA TYR A 130 11.69 10.15 10.92
C TYR A 130 12.69 10.97 10.09
N ASP A 131 13.15 10.37 9.00
CA ASP A 131 13.98 11.01 8.00
C ASP A 131 13.34 10.81 6.62
N ALA A 132 12.93 11.92 5.99
CA ALA A 132 12.31 11.89 4.66
C ALA A 132 13.28 11.34 3.59
N ASP A 133 14.59 11.58 3.73
CA ASP A 133 15.59 11.06 2.80
C ASP A 133 15.75 9.54 2.97
N GLU A 134 15.74 9.03 4.19
CA GLU A 134 15.76 7.57 4.44
C GLU A 134 14.53 6.90 3.84
N ILE A 135 13.33 7.45 4.07
CA ILE A 135 12.09 6.86 3.53
C ILE A 135 12.10 6.90 2.00
N ALA A 136 12.49 8.02 1.39
CA ALA A 136 12.59 8.12 -0.06
C ALA A 136 13.60 7.12 -0.64
N ALA A 137 14.76 6.96 -0.01
CA ALA A 137 15.76 5.98 -0.41
C ALA A 137 15.25 4.53 -0.30
N LEU A 138 14.50 4.20 0.75
CA LEU A 138 13.91 2.87 0.93
C LEU A 138 12.79 2.58 -0.09
N VAL A 139 11.91 3.55 -0.38
CA VAL A 139 10.89 3.37 -1.43
C VAL A 139 11.55 3.24 -2.80
N THR A 140 12.58 4.02 -3.08
CA THR A 140 13.42 3.90 -4.28
C THR A 140 14.02 2.51 -4.42
N LYS A 141 14.68 2.02 -3.37
CA LYS A 141 15.25 0.67 -3.35
C LYS A 141 14.19 -0.41 -3.54
N PHE A 142 12.99 -0.23 -2.99
CA PHE A 142 11.89 -1.17 -3.20
C PHE A 142 11.42 -1.21 -4.66
N TYR A 143 11.31 -0.07 -5.32
CA TYR A 143 10.91 -0.02 -6.74
C TYR A 143 12.01 -0.57 -7.66
N GLU A 144 13.27 -0.25 -7.36
CA GLU A 144 14.43 -0.83 -8.07
C GLU A 144 14.49 -2.35 -7.92
N LEU A 145 14.20 -2.87 -6.73
CA LEU A 145 14.08 -4.31 -6.50
C LEU A 145 12.99 -4.93 -7.40
N LEU A 146 11.83 -4.29 -7.55
CA LEU A 146 10.77 -4.80 -8.42
C LEU A 146 11.17 -4.76 -9.91
N VAL A 147 11.95 -3.77 -10.34
CA VAL A 147 12.55 -3.73 -11.68
C VAL A 147 13.56 -4.85 -11.87
N GLU A 148 14.44 -5.06 -10.89
CA GLU A 148 15.46 -6.11 -10.88
C GLU A 148 14.84 -7.51 -10.95
N MET A 149 13.78 -7.73 -10.18
CA MET A 149 12.96 -8.94 -10.18
C MET A 149 12.22 -9.18 -11.50
N GLY A 150 12.27 -8.24 -12.46
CA GLY A 150 11.62 -8.36 -13.76
C GLY A 150 10.11 -8.08 -13.72
N HIS A 151 9.60 -7.49 -12.63
CA HIS A 151 8.19 -7.12 -12.51
C HIS A 151 7.86 -5.86 -13.31
N TRP A 152 8.72 -4.85 -13.23
CA TRP A 152 8.61 -3.61 -13.99
C TRP A 152 9.81 -3.42 -14.90
N GLU A 153 9.65 -2.57 -15.92
CA GLU A 153 10.79 -2.02 -16.66
C GLU A 153 11.31 -0.77 -15.96
N ALA A 154 12.60 -0.50 -16.10
CA ALA A 154 13.20 0.72 -15.53
C ALA A 154 12.51 2.00 -16.05
N SER A 155 12.00 1.97 -17.30
CA SER A 155 11.25 3.06 -17.90
C SER A 155 9.88 3.32 -17.28
N ASP A 156 9.36 2.36 -16.52
CA ASP A 156 8.05 2.46 -15.85
C ASP A 156 8.13 3.31 -14.58
N VAL A 157 9.34 3.52 -14.04
CA VAL A 157 9.58 4.29 -12.82
C VAL A 157 10.02 5.72 -13.15
N LEU A 158 9.36 6.68 -12.51
CA LEU A 158 9.65 8.10 -12.55
C LEU A 158 10.46 8.48 -11.32
N TYR A 159 11.74 8.80 -11.51
CA TYR A 159 12.62 9.21 -10.42
C TYR A 159 12.58 10.73 -10.19
N PRO A 160 12.83 11.20 -8.96
CA PRO A 160 13.05 12.62 -8.70
C PRO A 160 14.22 13.15 -9.55
N PRO A 161 14.23 14.45 -9.94
CA PRO A 161 13.42 15.55 -9.42
C PRO A 161 12.10 15.84 -10.16
N HIS A 162 11.51 14.85 -10.86
CA HIS A 162 10.22 14.97 -11.56
C HIS A 162 10.12 16.22 -12.46
N ILE A 163 11.02 16.33 -13.44
CA ILE A 163 10.98 17.45 -14.40
C ILE A 163 9.87 17.23 -15.44
N ASP A 164 9.65 15.97 -15.82
CA ASP A 164 8.66 15.58 -16.82
C ASP A 164 8.08 14.19 -16.48
N PRO A 165 6.81 14.10 -16.04
CA PRO A 165 5.90 15.20 -15.71
C PRO A 165 6.29 15.96 -14.42
N PRO A 166 5.99 17.27 -14.32
CA PRO A 166 6.26 18.07 -13.13
C PRO A 166 5.24 17.85 -12.00
N LEU A 167 5.73 17.82 -10.76
CA LEU A 167 4.89 17.80 -9.56
C LEU A 167 4.30 19.19 -9.25
N ASP A 168 2.96 19.30 -9.20
CA ASP A 168 2.27 20.55 -8.86
C ASP A 168 2.24 20.82 -7.35
N LEU A 169 3.35 21.35 -6.83
CA LEU A 169 3.46 21.74 -5.42
C LEU A 169 2.55 22.90 -5.02
N GLN A 170 2.04 23.69 -5.97
CA GLN A 170 1.09 24.75 -5.65
C GLN A 170 -0.28 24.13 -5.36
N LEU A 171 -0.77 23.26 -6.25
CA LEU A 171 -2.01 22.55 -6.02
C LEU A 171 -1.94 21.69 -4.75
N ALA A 172 -0.82 21.02 -4.49
CA ALA A 172 -0.64 20.24 -3.26
C ALA A 172 -0.81 21.11 -1.99
N ARG A 173 -0.29 22.34 -1.99
CA ARG A 173 -0.51 23.32 -0.90
C ARG A 173 -1.97 23.77 -0.80
N GLU A 174 -2.61 24.04 -1.93
CA GLU A 174 -4.02 24.44 -1.98
C GLU A 174 -4.97 23.34 -1.46
N LEU A 175 -4.60 22.07 -1.66
CA LEU A 175 -5.28 20.90 -1.10
C LEU A 175 -5.01 20.69 0.40
N GLY A 176 -4.16 21.53 1.02
CA GLY A 176 -3.89 21.54 2.44
C GLY A 176 -2.86 20.51 2.91
N HIS A 177 -1.96 20.05 2.04
CA HIS A 177 -0.81 19.25 2.45
C HIS A 177 0.19 20.08 3.26
N SER A 178 0.78 19.45 4.27
CA SER A 178 1.84 20.04 5.10
C SER A 178 3.20 20.05 4.39
N ASP A 179 4.11 20.92 4.84
CA ASP A 179 5.46 21.02 4.26
C ASP A 179 6.23 19.69 4.29
N SER A 180 6.04 18.86 5.32
CA SER A 180 6.68 17.53 5.41
C SER A 180 6.17 16.56 4.34
N VAL A 181 4.89 16.66 3.96
CA VAL A 181 4.31 15.90 2.84
C VAL A 181 4.83 16.42 1.50
N LEU A 182 4.91 17.74 1.33
CA LEU A 182 5.47 18.33 0.11
C LEU A 182 6.94 17.96 -0.07
N GLU A 183 7.71 17.91 1.02
CA GLU A 183 9.10 17.48 1.00
C GLU A 183 9.23 16.03 0.50
N ILE A 184 8.50 15.09 1.11
CA ILE A 184 8.61 13.67 0.73
C ILE A 184 8.07 13.42 -0.69
N MET A 185 6.99 14.10 -1.12
CA MET A 185 6.46 13.98 -2.48
C MET A 185 7.51 14.34 -3.56
N GLN A 186 8.43 15.27 -3.28
CA GLN A 186 9.49 15.64 -4.23
C GLN A 186 10.62 14.62 -4.30
N LYS A 187 10.72 13.72 -3.32
CA LYS A 187 11.81 12.76 -3.15
C LYS A 187 11.42 11.33 -3.54
N LEU A 188 10.12 11.00 -3.51
CA LEU A 188 9.63 9.65 -3.81
C LEU A 188 9.72 9.32 -5.30
N PRO A 189 10.07 8.08 -5.68
CA PRO A 189 9.82 7.62 -7.03
C PRO A 189 8.32 7.37 -7.23
N TYR A 190 7.85 7.51 -8.47
CA TYR A 190 6.49 7.13 -8.88
C TYR A 190 6.53 6.06 -9.94
N VAL A 191 5.44 5.29 -10.07
CA VAL A 191 5.25 4.39 -11.21
C VAL A 191 4.32 5.07 -12.17
N ARG A 192 4.66 5.11 -13.46
CA ARG A 192 3.80 5.73 -14.48
C ARG A 192 2.39 5.17 -14.36
N LYS A 193 1.39 6.05 -14.37
CA LYS A 193 -0.04 5.73 -14.23
C LYS A 193 -0.50 4.52 -15.04
N MET A 194 -0.01 4.35 -16.27
CA MET A 194 -0.38 3.23 -17.13
C MET A 194 0.07 1.87 -16.60
N VAL A 195 1.18 1.82 -15.87
CA VAL A 195 1.67 0.60 -15.21
C VAL A 195 1.06 0.48 -13.82
N ALA A 196 0.98 1.59 -13.07
CA ALA A 196 0.43 1.63 -11.72
C ALA A 196 -1.04 1.18 -11.64
N ARG A 197 -1.80 1.31 -12.73
CA ARG A 197 -3.22 0.91 -12.83
C ARG A 197 -3.45 -0.40 -13.60
N GLN A 198 -2.41 -1.02 -14.14
CA GLN A 198 -2.53 -2.33 -14.76
C GLN A 198 -2.68 -3.41 -13.69
N GLU A 199 -3.82 -4.09 -13.67
CA GLU A 199 -4.12 -5.12 -12.66
C GLU A 199 -3.01 -6.18 -12.51
N ARG A 200 -2.43 -6.60 -13.64
CA ARG A 200 -1.35 -7.59 -13.71
C ARG A 200 0.01 -7.11 -13.19
N LYS A 201 0.14 -5.80 -12.91
CA LYS A 201 1.35 -5.15 -12.40
C LYS A 201 1.17 -4.64 -10.96
N LEU A 202 -0.01 -4.84 -10.37
CA LEU A 202 -0.28 -4.46 -9.00
C LEU A 202 0.46 -5.38 -8.02
N ILE A 203 0.98 -4.77 -6.95
CA ILE A 203 1.62 -5.49 -5.84
C ILE A 203 0.64 -5.81 -4.70
N LEU A 204 -0.50 -5.11 -4.66
CA LEU A 204 -1.59 -5.33 -3.71
C LEU A 204 -2.91 -5.46 -4.49
N ALA A 205 -3.74 -6.44 -4.13
CA ALA A 205 -5.02 -6.66 -4.79
C ALA A 205 -5.89 -5.39 -4.76
N ARG A 206 -6.53 -5.11 -5.90
CA ARG A 206 -7.54 -4.04 -6.05
C ARG A 206 -7.06 -2.68 -5.52
N SER A 207 -5.76 -2.41 -5.62
CA SER A 207 -5.11 -1.22 -5.09
C SER A 207 -4.07 -0.74 -6.09
N TYR A 208 -3.83 0.57 -6.18
CA TYR A 208 -2.88 1.13 -7.15
C TYR A 208 -1.90 2.09 -6.47
N LEU A 209 -0.68 2.15 -6.99
CA LEU A 209 0.36 3.05 -6.50
C LEU A 209 -0.03 4.50 -6.81
N ALA A 210 0.20 5.41 -5.87
CA ALA A 210 -0.03 6.83 -6.10
C ALA A 210 1.05 7.41 -7.03
N ASP A 211 0.65 8.24 -7.99
CA ASP A 211 1.53 9.05 -8.83
C ASP A 211 1.18 10.54 -8.67
N TYR A 212 1.92 11.26 -7.81
CA TYR A 212 1.59 12.66 -7.52
C TYR A 212 1.99 13.65 -8.60
N THR A 213 2.67 13.19 -9.65
CA THR A 213 2.82 13.99 -10.87
C THR A 213 1.53 14.06 -11.68
N ASP A 214 0.57 13.17 -11.41
CA ASP A 214 -0.78 13.20 -11.97
C ASP A 214 -1.73 14.00 -11.08
N GLU A 215 -2.42 14.99 -11.67
CA GLU A 215 -3.33 15.86 -10.94
C GLU A 215 -4.48 15.09 -10.26
N SER A 216 -4.97 14.00 -10.87
CA SER A 216 -6.08 13.23 -10.32
C SER A 216 -5.69 12.55 -9.01
N ASP A 217 -4.52 11.89 -9.00
CA ASP A 217 -4.00 11.24 -7.79
C ASP A 217 -3.65 12.28 -6.72
N LEU A 218 -3.13 13.44 -7.11
CA LEU A 218 -2.89 14.54 -6.18
C LEU A 218 -4.19 15.06 -5.53
N ARG A 219 -5.29 15.18 -6.29
CA ARG A 219 -6.60 15.54 -5.72
C ARG A 219 -7.18 14.46 -4.81
N GLU A 220 -6.92 13.20 -5.14
CA GLU A 220 -7.38 12.03 -4.38
C GLU A 220 -6.60 11.83 -3.07
N SER A 221 -5.36 12.32 -2.99
CA SER A 221 -4.44 12.19 -1.85
C SER A 221 -4.96 12.68 -0.49
N ARG A 222 -6.04 13.49 -0.48
CA ARG A 222 -6.66 14.02 0.74
C ARG A 222 -7.88 13.21 1.17
N ARG A 223 -8.35 12.26 0.36
CA ARG A 223 -9.53 11.43 0.67
C ARG A 223 -9.12 10.19 1.43
N THR A 224 -10.00 9.74 2.33
CA THR A 224 -9.79 8.51 3.11
C THR A 224 -9.84 7.25 2.24
N HIS A 225 -10.66 7.28 1.17
CA HIS A 225 -10.67 6.30 0.09
C HIS A 225 -11.37 6.87 -1.15
N ILE A 226 -11.18 6.21 -2.31
CA ILE A 226 -11.65 6.70 -3.61
C ILE A 226 -13.17 6.74 -3.79
N TYR A 227 -13.89 6.01 -2.94
CA TYR A 227 -15.35 5.97 -2.89
C TYR A 227 -15.92 6.76 -1.70
N ALA A 228 -15.08 7.54 -1.02
CA ALA A 228 -15.52 8.33 0.12
C ALA A 228 -16.56 9.32 -0.41
N ALA A 229 -17.69 9.41 0.29
CA ALA A 229 -18.71 10.40 -0.06
C ALA A 229 -18.09 11.81 -0.01
N ASP A 230 -18.59 12.75 -0.81
CA ASP A 230 -18.03 14.11 -0.91
C ASP A 230 -17.95 14.85 0.44
N ASN A 231 -18.72 14.41 1.43
CA ASN A 231 -18.72 14.93 2.79
C ASN A 231 -17.82 14.16 3.78
N SER A 232 -17.07 13.16 3.32
CA SER A 232 -16.14 12.42 4.15
C SER A 232 -15.00 13.35 4.58
N PRO A 233 -14.56 13.27 5.85
CA PRO A 233 -13.50 14.13 6.32
C PRO A 233 -12.21 13.83 5.55
N LEU A 234 -11.47 14.88 5.28
CA LEU A 234 -10.16 14.77 4.65
C LEU A 234 -9.17 14.10 5.61
N LEU A 235 -8.18 13.43 5.04
CA LEU A 235 -7.01 12.94 5.78
C LEU A 235 -6.30 14.11 6.49
N ASP A 236 -5.56 13.82 7.55
CA ASP A 236 -4.76 14.86 8.22
C ASP A 236 -3.69 15.44 7.26
N PRO A 237 -3.34 16.74 7.33
CA PRO A 237 -2.37 17.40 6.43
C PRO A 237 -1.00 16.73 6.28
N TRP A 238 -0.61 15.90 7.24
CA TRP A 238 0.67 15.20 7.31
C TRP A 238 0.59 13.73 6.89
N VAL A 239 -0.60 13.24 6.51
CA VAL A 239 -0.83 11.88 6.04
C VAL A 239 -0.85 11.86 4.52
N LEU A 240 -0.01 11.01 3.94
CA LEU A 240 0.18 10.84 2.51
C LEU A 240 -0.12 9.39 2.10
N PRO A 241 -1.18 9.12 1.32
CA PRO A 241 -1.34 7.81 0.69
C PRO A 241 -0.15 7.50 -0.22
N LEU A 242 0.41 6.31 -0.14
CA LEU A 242 1.41 5.79 -1.07
C LEU A 242 0.77 4.79 -2.03
N ILE A 243 -0.28 4.10 -1.55
CA ILE A 243 -1.11 3.19 -2.32
C ILE A 243 -2.56 3.57 -2.04
N PHE A 244 -3.32 3.76 -3.11
CA PHE A 244 -4.76 3.97 -3.04
C PHE A 244 -5.49 2.63 -3.12
N SER A 245 -6.44 2.44 -2.22
CA SER A 245 -7.40 1.35 -2.28
C SER A 245 -8.46 1.61 -3.35
N GLY A 246 -8.72 0.60 -4.18
CA GLY A 246 -9.98 0.46 -4.91
C GLY A 246 -11.16 0.16 -3.97
N ARG A 247 -12.23 -0.42 -4.52
CA ARG A 247 -13.47 -0.65 -3.76
C ARG A 247 -13.23 -1.56 -2.57
N ASP A 248 -12.48 -2.62 -2.84
CA ASP A 248 -12.15 -3.68 -1.90
C ASP A 248 -10.61 -3.80 -1.73
N GLY A 249 -9.91 -2.67 -1.86
CA GLY A 249 -8.45 -2.61 -1.81
C GLY A 249 -7.90 -2.24 -0.42
N SER A 250 -6.57 -2.15 -0.37
CA SER A 250 -5.80 -1.66 0.77
C SER A 250 -5.15 -0.32 0.44
N SER A 251 -5.30 0.64 1.34
CA SER A 251 -4.56 1.89 1.30
C SER A 251 -3.33 1.77 2.20
N VAL A 252 -2.16 2.12 1.68
CA VAL A 252 -0.93 2.25 2.49
C VAL A 252 -0.65 3.74 2.61
N MET A 253 -0.57 4.26 3.83
CA MET A 253 -0.45 5.69 4.10
C MET A 253 0.76 5.98 4.97
N LEU A 254 1.55 6.99 4.61
CA LEU A 254 2.66 7.52 5.38
C LEU A 254 2.20 8.72 6.22
N ASP A 255 2.33 8.60 7.53
CA ASP A 255 2.14 9.70 8.48
C ASP A 255 3.50 10.37 8.72
N THR A 256 3.76 11.46 8.00
CA THR A 256 5.04 12.20 8.03
C THR A 256 5.28 12.94 9.35
N LYS A 257 4.23 13.12 10.16
CA LYS A 257 4.35 13.75 11.49
C LYS A 257 4.89 12.78 12.52
N LEU A 258 4.49 11.51 12.42
CA LEU A 258 4.88 10.45 13.37
C LEU A 258 6.00 9.56 12.82
N GLY A 259 6.29 9.63 11.53
CA GLY A 259 7.26 8.75 10.86
C GLY A 259 6.80 7.31 10.77
N VAL A 260 5.50 7.09 10.56
CA VAL A 260 4.91 5.74 10.56
C VAL A 260 4.09 5.46 9.31
N VAL A 261 4.02 4.19 8.93
CA VAL A 261 3.10 3.66 7.93
C VAL A 261 1.86 3.07 8.61
N ARG A 262 0.72 3.30 7.97
CA ARG A 262 -0.59 2.74 8.28
C ARG A 262 -1.06 1.97 7.06
N VAL A 263 -1.60 0.78 7.24
CA VAL A 263 -2.35 0.10 6.18
C VAL A 263 -3.81 0.10 6.57
N VAL A 264 -4.71 0.32 5.63
CA VAL A 264 -6.16 0.38 5.86
C VAL A 264 -6.85 -0.36 4.75
N VAL A 265 -7.56 -1.45 5.06
CA VAL A 265 -8.41 -2.11 4.08
C VAL A 265 -9.77 -1.45 4.05
N ASN A 266 -10.31 -1.20 2.86
CA ASN A 266 -11.62 -0.58 2.70
C ASN A 266 -12.76 -1.53 2.95
N ASP A 267 -12.63 -2.78 2.50
CA ASP A 267 -13.64 -3.77 2.79
C ASP A 267 -13.57 -4.19 4.26
N GLY A 268 -14.72 -4.49 4.85
CA GLY A 268 -14.82 -4.99 6.22
C GLY A 268 -14.50 -6.48 6.33
N PHE A 269 -13.82 -7.08 5.35
CA PHE A 269 -13.65 -8.51 5.30
C PHE A 269 -12.37 -8.99 6.03
N TYR A 270 -12.37 -10.29 6.31
CA TYR A 270 -11.39 -10.98 7.14
C TYR A 270 -10.00 -10.86 6.53
N MET A 271 -9.07 -10.32 7.32
CA MET A 271 -7.68 -10.21 6.91
C MET A 271 -6.93 -11.47 7.32
N ASP A 272 -6.01 -11.90 6.47
CA ASP A 272 -5.03 -12.91 6.83
C ASP A 272 -4.05 -12.29 7.85
N ASP A 273 -4.05 -12.85 9.05
CA ASP A 273 -3.20 -12.43 10.16
C ASP A 273 -1.70 -12.57 9.84
N ASP A 274 -1.28 -13.23 8.76
CA ASP A 274 0.14 -13.52 8.45
C ASP A 274 0.82 -12.53 7.46
N ILE A 275 0.11 -11.49 7.01
CA ILE A 275 0.64 -10.52 6.03
C ILE A 275 1.16 -9.29 6.79
N VAL A 276 2.37 -8.80 6.53
CA VAL A 276 3.00 -7.67 7.27
C VAL A 276 2.10 -6.43 7.39
N GLU A 277 1.34 -6.15 6.34
CA GLU A 277 0.32 -5.10 6.24
C GLU A 277 -0.92 -5.38 7.11
N TYR A 278 -1.24 -6.66 7.35
CA TYR A 278 -2.48 -7.11 7.99
C TYR A 278 -2.31 -7.70 9.40
N LEU A 279 -1.10 -8.12 9.78
CA LEU A 279 -0.63 -8.60 11.09
C LEU A 279 -0.99 -7.67 12.26
N ARG A 280 -1.47 -6.47 11.93
CA ARG A 280 -1.62 -5.34 12.83
C ARG A 280 -3.07 -4.91 12.99
N HIS A 281 -4.03 -5.47 12.25
CA HIS A 281 -5.43 -5.13 12.45
C HIS A 281 -6.07 -6.02 13.51
N GLY A 282 -6.12 -5.53 14.76
CA GLY A 282 -7.09 -6.08 15.71
C GLY A 282 -8.50 -5.94 15.14
N HIS A 283 -9.32 -6.99 15.19
CA HIS A 283 -10.72 -6.97 14.75
C HIS A 283 -11.43 -5.72 15.30
N LEU A 284 -11.69 -4.73 14.43
CA LEU A 284 -12.58 -3.63 14.78
C LEU A 284 -13.99 -4.19 14.85
N ASP A 285 -14.65 -4.03 15.99
CA ASP A 285 -16.05 -4.41 16.18
C ASP A 285 -16.91 -3.81 15.05
N GLN A 286 -17.61 -4.67 14.32
CA GLN A 286 -18.41 -4.34 13.15
C GLN A 286 -19.49 -3.28 13.44
N SER A 287 -19.96 -3.21 14.69
CA SER A 287 -20.91 -2.18 15.15
C SER A 287 -20.29 -0.78 15.27
N ASN A 288 -18.96 -0.66 15.32
CA ASN A 288 -18.25 0.61 15.29
C ASN A 288 -17.87 1.03 13.86
N ILE A 289 -17.96 0.15 12.86
CA ILE A 289 -17.46 0.40 11.50
C ILE A 289 -18.20 1.57 10.84
N GLU A 290 -19.52 1.66 10.98
CA GLU A 290 -20.33 2.74 10.36
C GLU A 290 -19.95 4.15 10.85
N LYS A 291 -19.63 4.31 12.14
CA LYS A 291 -19.14 5.58 12.71
C LYS A 291 -17.61 5.74 12.62
N ALA A 292 -16.89 4.65 12.39
CA ALA A 292 -15.44 4.65 12.29
C ALA A 292 -14.94 4.84 10.87
N HIS A 293 -15.75 4.74 9.82
CA HIS A 293 -15.29 4.94 8.44
C HIS A 293 -14.53 6.25 8.24
N GLU A 294 -14.98 7.32 8.91
CA GLU A 294 -14.40 8.65 8.83
C GLU A 294 -13.01 8.79 9.49
N GLU A 295 -12.72 7.99 10.53
CA GLU A 295 -11.44 8.03 11.27
C GLU A 295 -10.74 6.66 11.31
N LYS A 296 -11.12 5.73 10.42
CA LYS A 296 -10.69 4.32 10.48
C LYS A 296 -9.17 4.24 10.51
N TYR A 297 -8.52 5.04 9.67
CA TYR A 297 -7.07 5.09 9.56
C TYR A 297 -6.36 5.57 10.84
N ARG A 298 -6.98 6.43 11.65
CA ARG A 298 -6.37 6.91 12.90
C ARG A 298 -6.27 5.80 13.94
N ARG A 299 -7.16 4.80 13.86
CA ARG A 299 -7.26 3.69 14.81
C ARG A 299 -6.50 2.46 14.37
N VAL A 300 -6.01 2.41 13.13
CA VAL A 300 -5.18 1.30 12.69
C VAL A 300 -3.81 1.37 13.36
N PRO A 301 -3.25 0.23 13.79
CA PRO A 301 -1.92 0.25 14.35
C PRO A 301 -0.88 0.68 13.33
N THR A 302 0.19 1.27 13.84
CA THR A 302 1.21 1.94 13.08
C THR A 302 2.50 1.12 13.06
N VAL A 303 3.35 1.39 12.07
CA VAL A 303 4.69 0.81 11.95
C VAL A 303 5.67 1.94 11.70
N PRO A 304 6.84 2.01 12.35
CA PRO A 304 7.88 2.94 11.91
C PRO A 304 8.14 2.77 10.41
N ALA A 305 8.10 3.86 9.64
CA ALA A 305 8.06 3.80 8.19
C ALA A 305 9.32 3.13 7.60
N ALA A 306 10.50 3.44 8.14
CA ALA A 306 11.74 2.82 7.71
C ALA A 306 11.74 1.31 7.95
N HIS A 307 11.22 0.87 9.10
CA HIS A 307 11.07 -0.55 9.42
C HIS A 307 10.09 -1.23 8.44
N TYR A 308 8.95 -0.61 8.14
CA TYR A 308 7.98 -1.15 7.18
C TYR A 308 8.63 -1.42 5.81
N PHE A 309 9.35 -0.46 5.24
CA PHE A 309 9.97 -0.65 3.92
C PHE A 309 11.14 -1.63 3.94
N LYS A 310 11.93 -1.67 5.02
CA LYS A 310 13.01 -2.67 5.17
C LYS A 310 12.45 -4.10 5.19
N GLU A 311 11.36 -4.34 5.94
CA GLU A 311 10.66 -5.63 5.94
C GLU A 311 10.11 -5.97 4.56
N LEU A 312 9.50 -4.99 3.88
CA LEU A 312 8.94 -5.20 2.55
C LEU A 312 10.03 -5.58 1.54
N ILE A 313 11.14 -4.85 1.50
CA ILE A 313 12.31 -5.16 0.66
C ILE A 313 12.82 -6.56 0.98
N PHE A 314 13.02 -6.90 2.25
CA PHE A 314 13.49 -8.21 2.67
C PHE A 314 12.54 -9.33 2.23
N ALA A 315 11.23 -9.12 2.36
CA ALA A 315 10.22 -10.10 2.00
C ALA A 315 10.23 -10.43 0.49
N TYR A 316 10.36 -9.41 -0.36
CA TYR A 316 10.44 -9.61 -1.82
C TYR A 316 11.80 -10.20 -2.22
N HIS A 317 12.90 -9.70 -1.65
CA HIS A 317 14.23 -10.20 -1.96
C HIS A 317 14.41 -11.67 -1.55
N SER A 318 13.84 -12.09 -0.42
CA SER A 318 13.84 -13.48 0.04
C SER A 318 12.81 -14.38 -0.64
N LEU A 319 12.01 -13.84 -1.56
CA LEU A 319 10.87 -14.52 -2.19
C LEU A 319 9.81 -15.01 -1.19
N SER A 320 9.79 -14.51 0.05
CA SER A 320 8.67 -14.73 0.96
C SER A 320 7.41 -13.99 0.46
N ARG A 321 7.61 -13.02 -0.44
CA ARG A 321 6.59 -12.43 -1.30
C ARG A 321 7.04 -12.40 -2.74
N LEU A 322 6.05 -12.46 -3.62
CA LEU A 322 6.24 -12.32 -5.06
C LEU A 322 5.53 -11.07 -5.56
N PRO A 323 5.98 -10.51 -6.68
CA PRO A 323 5.34 -9.36 -7.31
C PRO A 323 4.11 -9.77 -8.14
N ILE A 324 3.22 -10.56 -7.52
CA ILE A 324 1.92 -10.92 -8.06
C ILE A 324 0.90 -10.83 -6.93
N ILE A 325 -0.37 -10.68 -7.28
CA ILE A 325 -1.45 -10.72 -6.31
C ILE A 325 -1.55 -12.15 -5.76
N GLU A 326 -1.40 -12.34 -4.44
CA GLU A 326 -1.53 -13.67 -3.86
C GLU A 326 -3.03 -13.97 -3.62
N PRO A 327 -3.66 -14.90 -4.35
CA PRO A 327 -5.11 -15.12 -4.30
C PRO A 327 -5.57 -15.58 -2.91
N ASP A 328 -4.77 -16.44 -2.26
CA ASP A 328 -5.11 -17.01 -0.95
C ASP A 328 -5.00 -16.00 0.20
N LYS A 329 -4.44 -14.81 -0.07
CA LYS A 329 -3.92 -13.87 0.92
C LYS A 329 -4.45 -12.45 0.75
N SER A 330 -4.68 -12.05 -0.49
CA SER A 330 -5.04 -10.68 -0.86
C SER A 330 -6.51 -10.52 -1.26
N ASP A 331 -7.24 -11.62 -1.45
CA ASP A 331 -8.69 -11.56 -1.70
C ASP A 331 -9.44 -12.23 -0.53
N PRO A 332 -10.10 -11.46 0.36
CA PRO A 332 -10.85 -12.04 1.47
C PRO A 332 -12.11 -12.79 1.00
N HIS A 333 -12.47 -12.62 -0.28
CA HIS A 333 -13.42 -13.44 -0.99
C HIS A 333 -12.85 -14.83 -1.32
N PHE A 334 -11.59 -15.11 -1.06
CA PHE A 334 -11.02 -16.45 -1.19
C PHE A 334 -11.50 -17.36 -0.03
N MET A 335 -12.79 -17.68 0.00
CA MET A 335 -13.37 -18.72 0.85
C MET A 335 -13.64 -19.95 -0.02
N PRO A 336 -12.76 -21.00 0.00
CA PRO A 336 -12.87 -22.17 -0.87
C PRO A 336 -14.22 -22.90 -0.82
N GLN A 337 -15.01 -22.65 0.22
CA GLN A 337 -16.27 -23.33 0.50
C GLN A 337 -17.51 -22.56 0.02
N GLN A 338 -17.39 -21.28 -0.34
CA GLN A 338 -18.54 -20.41 -0.61
C GLN A 338 -18.58 -19.83 -2.04
N TYR A 339 -17.54 -20.01 -2.84
CA TYR A 339 -17.50 -19.46 -4.17
C TYR A 339 -18.25 -20.28 -5.21
N HIS A 340 -18.93 -19.56 -6.09
CA HIS A 340 -19.46 -20.09 -7.35
C HIS A 340 -18.33 -20.77 -8.11
N GLN A 341 -18.57 -21.97 -8.63
CA GLN A 341 -17.62 -22.75 -9.45
C GLN A 341 -17.00 -21.93 -10.59
N SER A 342 -17.61 -20.81 -10.98
CA SER A 342 -17.27 -19.92 -12.08
C SER A 342 -15.95 -19.15 -11.97
N LEU A 343 -15.32 -19.03 -10.80
CA LEU A 343 -14.02 -18.33 -10.64
C LEU A 343 -12.84 -19.24 -10.27
N THR A 344 -13.05 -20.56 -10.27
CA THR A 344 -12.00 -21.53 -9.90
C THR A 344 -10.79 -21.45 -10.83
N TRP A 345 -10.99 -21.19 -12.12
CA TRP A 345 -9.93 -21.05 -13.10
C TRP A 345 -9.00 -19.86 -12.82
N TYR A 346 -9.52 -18.73 -12.34
CA TYR A 346 -8.74 -17.53 -12.05
C TYR A 346 -7.78 -17.76 -10.87
N TYR A 347 -8.31 -18.30 -9.77
CA TYR A 347 -7.48 -18.58 -8.60
C TYR A 347 -6.42 -19.65 -8.87
N GLU A 348 -6.76 -20.65 -9.66
CA GLU A 348 -5.82 -21.66 -10.10
C GLU A 348 -4.77 -21.09 -11.07
N SER A 349 -5.12 -20.11 -11.93
CA SER A 349 -4.12 -19.41 -12.76
C SER A 349 -3.13 -18.63 -11.91
N GLU A 350 -3.61 -17.93 -10.87
CA GLU A 350 -2.73 -17.19 -9.95
C GLU A 350 -1.80 -18.13 -9.15
N ARG A 351 -2.30 -19.29 -8.70
CA ARG A 351 -1.45 -20.33 -8.06
C ARG A 351 -0.39 -20.90 -8.99
N ARG A 352 -0.75 -21.12 -10.26
CA ARG A 352 0.21 -21.55 -11.28
C ARG A 352 1.26 -20.49 -11.52
N GLN A 353 0.88 -19.21 -11.64
CA GLN A 353 1.82 -18.10 -11.75
C GLN A 353 2.77 -18.05 -10.56
N LYS A 354 2.27 -18.14 -9.33
CA LYS A 354 3.08 -18.18 -8.10
C LYS A 354 4.11 -19.32 -8.12
N THR A 355 3.66 -20.52 -8.46
CA THR A 355 4.51 -21.72 -8.50
C THR A 355 5.59 -21.60 -9.57
N ALA A 356 5.21 -21.14 -10.77
CA ALA A 356 6.11 -20.92 -11.88
C ALA A 356 7.17 -19.86 -11.55
N LEU A 357 6.76 -18.69 -11.03
CA LEU A 357 7.69 -17.63 -10.65
C LEU A 357 8.74 -18.09 -9.64
N LEU A 358 8.33 -18.77 -8.55
CA LEU A 358 9.27 -19.29 -7.56
C LEU A 358 10.29 -20.25 -8.18
N ALA A 359 9.82 -21.16 -9.04
CA ALA A 359 10.69 -22.10 -9.73
C ALA A 359 11.67 -21.38 -10.67
N LEU A 360 11.19 -20.40 -11.43
CA LEU A 360 11.99 -19.62 -12.37
C LEU A 360 13.03 -18.74 -11.66
N TYR A 361 12.67 -18.04 -10.58
CA TYR A 361 13.63 -17.28 -9.79
C TYR A 361 14.78 -18.16 -9.31
N GLY A 362 14.48 -19.34 -8.76
CA GLY A 362 15.49 -20.30 -8.34
C GLY A 362 16.33 -20.87 -9.49
N GLN A 363 15.71 -21.18 -10.62
CA GLN A 363 16.38 -21.69 -11.83
C GLN A 363 17.38 -20.67 -12.40
N HIS A 364 17.01 -19.39 -12.38
CA HIS A 364 17.80 -18.29 -12.93
C HIS A 364 18.69 -17.61 -11.89
N GLY A 365 18.91 -18.26 -10.73
CA GLY A 365 19.94 -17.90 -9.77
C GLY A 365 19.61 -16.71 -8.86
N TRP A 366 18.35 -16.34 -8.70
CA TRP A 366 17.96 -15.30 -7.73
C TRP A 366 18.37 -15.68 -6.28
N PRO A 367 18.89 -14.74 -5.47
CA PRO A 367 19.29 -13.38 -5.83
C PRO A 367 20.75 -13.27 -6.33
N ASP A 368 21.64 -14.21 -5.97
CA ASP A 368 23.09 -14.01 -6.09
C ASP A 368 23.66 -14.14 -7.51
N ARG A 369 23.08 -15.02 -8.35
CA ARG A 369 23.54 -15.31 -9.71
C ARG A 369 22.43 -15.01 -10.71
N TRP A 370 21.82 -13.85 -10.55
CA TRP A 370 20.59 -13.50 -11.23
C TRP A 370 20.78 -13.31 -12.74
N HIS A 371 20.10 -14.16 -13.53
CA HIS A 371 20.08 -14.09 -14.99
C HIS A 371 18.77 -13.48 -15.49
N ARG A 372 18.59 -12.17 -15.25
CA ARG A 372 17.34 -11.44 -15.51
C ARG A 372 16.77 -11.64 -16.91
N ASP A 373 17.58 -11.50 -17.96
CA ASP A 373 17.07 -11.56 -19.34
C ASP A 373 16.54 -12.96 -19.71
N ALA A 374 17.27 -14.01 -19.31
CA ALA A 374 16.85 -15.40 -19.52
C ALA A 374 15.59 -15.73 -18.69
N PHE A 375 15.48 -15.18 -17.48
CA PHE A 375 14.26 -15.28 -16.69
C PHE A 375 13.07 -14.62 -17.39
N LEU A 376 13.21 -13.40 -17.89
CA LEU A 376 12.13 -12.66 -18.53
C LEU A 376 11.63 -13.35 -19.81
N GLU A 377 12.53 -13.89 -20.62
CA GLU A 377 12.18 -14.69 -21.80
C GLU A 377 11.31 -15.89 -21.41
N GLN A 378 11.78 -16.71 -20.45
CA GLN A 378 11.07 -17.91 -20.02
C GLN A 378 9.76 -17.58 -19.28
N TRP A 379 9.74 -16.54 -18.44
CA TRP A 379 8.54 -16.11 -17.74
C TRP A 379 7.45 -15.62 -18.70
N THR A 380 7.83 -14.91 -19.76
CA THR A 380 6.89 -14.45 -20.79
C THR A 380 6.19 -15.63 -21.47
N GLU A 381 6.93 -16.70 -21.78
CA GLU A 381 6.37 -17.91 -22.38
C GLU A 381 5.44 -18.65 -21.39
N GLU A 382 5.90 -18.85 -20.16
CA GLU A 382 5.14 -19.55 -19.12
C GLU A 382 3.84 -18.81 -18.77
N LYS A 383 3.92 -17.49 -18.62
CA LYS A 383 2.74 -16.64 -18.37
C LYS A 383 1.72 -16.73 -19.51
N ARG A 384 2.19 -16.72 -20.76
CA ARG A 384 1.31 -16.89 -21.95
C ARG A 384 0.64 -18.26 -21.95
N ALA A 385 1.33 -19.31 -21.53
CA ALA A 385 0.75 -20.65 -21.41
C ALA A 385 -0.33 -20.70 -20.33
N ILE A 386 -0.08 -20.11 -19.16
CA ILE A 386 -1.05 -20.02 -18.06
C ILE A 386 -2.29 -19.21 -18.47
N ASP A 387 -2.10 -18.04 -19.09
CA ASP A 387 -3.17 -17.19 -19.61
C ASP A 387 -4.04 -17.92 -20.65
N THR A 388 -3.41 -18.74 -21.50
CA THR A 388 -4.12 -19.52 -22.53
C THR A 388 -4.94 -20.64 -21.92
N TRP A 389 -4.39 -21.34 -20.91
CA TRP A 389 -5.13 -22.33 -20.13
C TRP A 389 -6.33 -21.69 -19.41
N ALA A 390 -6.12 -20.56 -18.72
CA ALA A 390 -7.15 -19.87 -17.96
C ALA A 390 -8.36 -19.47 -18.84
N ARG A 391 -8.09 -18.94 -20.05
CA ARG A 391 -9.15 -18.62 -21.02
C ARG A 391 -9.94 -19.85 -21.47
N GLY A 392 -9.27 -20.98 -21.71
CA GLY A 392 -9.94 -22.22 -22.09
C GLY A 392 -10.87 -22.76 -21.00
N GLU A 393 -10.47 -22.67 -19.72
CA GLU A 393 -11.32 -23.06 -18.59
C GLU A 393 -12.50 -22.10 -18.40
N MET A 394 -12.28 -20.79 -18.58
CA MET A 394 -13.32 -19.78 -18.51
C MET A 394 -14.41 -20.02 -19.57
N GLU A 395 -14.02 -20.28 -20.83
CA GLU A 395 -14.94 -20.61 -21.92
C GLU A 395 -15.67 -21.95 -21.70
N GLY A 396 -14.98 -22.94 -21.13
CA GLY A 396 -15.56 -24.25 -20.81
C GLY A 396 -16.59 -24.22 -19.68
N SER A 397 -16.46 -23.28 -18.73
CA SER A 397 -17.34 -23.15 -17.57
C SER A 397 -18.66 -22.42 -17.88
N GLY A 398 -18.77 -21.77 -19.05
CA GLY A 398 -19.96 -21.02 -19.50
C GLY A 398 -21.01 -21.85 -20.25
N ASN A 399 -20.71 -23.12 -20.57
CA ASN A 399 -21.62 -24.08 -21.21
C ASN A 399 -22.16 -25.08 -20.20
#